data_AF-A0A9D6LBS5-F1
#
_entry.id   AF-A0A9D6LBS5-F1
#
_cell.length_a   1.000
_cell.length_b   1.000
_cell.length_c   1.000
_cell.angle_alpha   90.00
_cell.angle_beta   90.00
_cell.angle_gamma   90.00
#
_symmetry.space_group_name_H-M   'P 1'
#
loop_
_entity.id
_entity.type
_entity.pdbx_description
1 polymer ?
#
loop_
_entity_poly.entity_id
_entity_poly.type
_entity_poly.pdbx_seq_one_letter_code
_entity_poly.pdbx_strand_id
1 'polypeptide(L)'
;MRAQAWEWLEAYPLKNHNWSGYFEDIEIHRDPSENPNQYTPLETARYLLLHPELDAHWRAHVDDILAWVTATFAGDVVNAEGVPEKGVQFGAEVISEQRDDLDKMSSHTARFASVLALYAEKTGDAAARDRAFRSFNWAAYFCRDNGIVKTSVDEATGFWFSDGYGDYMRHFLRGMAAQPEWAPGREPHLLRSTSIVRKIGYEKGRVAYSTFDFAGVETLRMPQRPLRVRAGGKPLAQRLALDAEGYVVEPLLDDRGGFLVRVRHDRSGAVELTTREAPRPVRRGD
;
A
#
# COMPACT_ATOMS: atom_id res chain seq x y z
N MET A 1 -7.53 -18.52 -19.37
CA MET A 1 -6.61 -17.35 -19.35
C MET A 1 -6.03 -17.10 -17.96
N ARG A 2 -6.79 -16.81 -16.89
CA ARG A 2 -6.21 -16.58 -15.53
C ARG A 2 -5.45 -17.78 -14.96
N ALA A 3 -6.03 -18.98 -15.01
CA ALA A 3 -5.36 -20.20 -14.52
C ALA A 3 -4.05 -20.48 -15.29
N GLN A 4 -4.08 -20.38 -16.61
CA GLN A 4 -2.92 -20.57 -17.47
C GLN A 4 -1.80 -19.54 -17.21
N ALA A 5 -2.15 -18.27 -16.96
CA ALA A 5 -1.18 -17.25 -16.58
C ALA A 5 -0.55 -17.57 -15.20
N TRP A 6 -1.34 -18.07 -14.26
CA TRP A 6 -0.85 -18.50 -12.95
C TRP A 6 0.10 -19.70 -13.04
N GLU A 7 -0.29 -20.74 -13.76
CA GLU A 7 0.56 -21.91 -14.02
C GLU A 7 1.89 -21.51 -14.67
N TRP A 8 1.88 -20.54 -15.58
CA TRP A 8 3.11 -19.99 -16.18
C TRP A 8 3.96 -19.24 -15.15
N LEU A 9 3.37 -18.38 -14.31
CA LEU A 9 4.10 -17.67 -13.24
C LEU A 9 4.80 -18.65 -12.28
N GLU A 10 4.10 -19.71 -11.86
CA GLU A 10 4.64 -20.77 -10.99
C GLU A 10 5.71 -21.62 -11.66
N ALA A 11 5.55 -21.90 -12.95
CA ALA A 11 6.50 -22.72 -13.69
C ALA A 11 7.82 -22.00 -13.98
N TYR A 12 7.80 -20.68 -14.15
CA TYR A 12 8.95 -19.91 -14.65
C TYR A 12 9.41 -18.80 -13.70
N PRO A 13 8.85 -17.57 -13.69
CA PRO A 13 9.47 -16.45 -12.99
C PRO A 13 9.51 -16.60 -11.46
N LEU A 14 8.61 -17.37 -10.86
CA LEU A 14 8.70 -17.73 -9.43
C LEU A 14 9.87 -18.68 -9.11
N LYS A 15 10.51 -19.28 -10.10
CA LYS A 15 11.64 -20.21 -9.91
C LYS A 15 12.97 -19.65 -10.41
N ASN A 16 12.95 -18.84 -11.46
CA ASN A 16 14.16 -18.36 -12.12
C ASN A 16 14.36 -16.84 -12.05
N HIS A 17 13.37 -16.11 -11.52
CA HIS A 17 13.37 -14.65 -11.42
C HIS A 17 13.56 -13.89 -12.74
N ASN A 18 13.17 -14.48 -13.87
CA ASN A 18 13.16 -13.80 -15.16
C ASN A 18 11.94 -12.87 -15.23
N TRP A 19 12.04 -11.72 -14.57
CA TRP A 19 10.99 -10.70 -14.47
C TRP A 19 11.25 -9.52 -15.41
N SER A 20 11.09 -9.68 -16.73
CA SER A 20 11.40 -8.63 -17.72
C SER A 20 10.18 -8.09 -18.46
N GLY A 21 10.40 -7.11 -19.34
CA GLY A 21 9.44 -6.69 -20.36
C GLY A 21 8.25 -5.90 -19.83
N TYR A 22 8.48 -5.05 -18.82
CA TYR A 22 7.45 -4.20 -18.23
C TYR A 22 7.54 -2.74 -18.71
N PHE A 23 8.70 -2.11 -18.53
CA PHE A 23 8.91 -0.69 -18.88
C PHE A 23 9.04 -0.51 -20.40
N GLU A 24 8.37 0.50 -20.94
CA GLU A 24 8.17 0.70 -22.37
C GLU A 24 9.29 1.46 -23.09
N ASP A 25 10.15 2.12 -22.33
CA ASP A 25 11.17 3.05 -22.80
C ASP A 25 12.54 2.39 -23.03
N ILE A 26 12.68 1.11 -22.66
CA ILE A 26 13.84 0.27 -22.95
C ILE A 26 13.45 -0.82 -23.96
N GLU A 27 14.37 -1.16 -24.88
CA GLU A 27 14.15 -2.22 -25.87
C GLU A 27 13.88 -3.58 -25.20
N ILE A 28 12.96 -4.36 -25.78
CA ILE A 28 12.67 -5.70 -25.26
C ILE A 28 13.87 -6.63 -25.54
N HIS A 29 14.52 -7.08 -24.46
CA HIS A 29 15.61 -8.04 -24.53
C HIS A 29 15.13 -9.42 -25.00
N ARG A 30 15.97 -10.11 -25.77
CA ARG A 30 15.69 -11.49 -26.23
C ARG A 30 15.78 -12.48 -25.08
N ASP A 31 16.74 -12.28 -24.17
CA ASP A 31 16.86 -13.04 -22.94
C ASP A 31 16.18 -12.25 -21.80
N PRO A 32 15.11 -12.77 -21.19
CA PRO A 32 14.39 -12.09 -20.12
C PRO A 32 15.19 -11.96 -18.81
N SER A 33 16.38 -12.55 -18.71
CA SER A 33 17.29 -12.35 -17.57
C SER A 33 18.21 -11.13 -17.71
N GLU A 34 18.27 -10.51 -18.91
CA GLU A 34 19.15 -9.37 -19.18
C GLU A 34 18.65 -8.08 -18.51
N ASN A 35 17.35 -7.79 -18.60
CA ASN A 35 16.75 -6.61 -17.99
C ASN A 35 15.54 -6.93 -17.11
N PRO A 36 15.77 -7.56 -15.94
CA PRO A 36 14.72 -7.76 -14.96
C PRO A 36 14.32 -6.44 -14.28
N ASN A 37 13.08 -6.35 -13.80
CA ASN A 37 12.53 -5.20 -13.08
C ASN A 37 11.99 -5.57 -11.69
N GLN A 38 11.82 -4.57 -10.83
CA GLN A 38 11.15 -4.73 -9.53
C GLN A 38 9.62 -4.74 -9.61
N TYR A 39 9.01 -4.19 -10.66
CA TYR A 39 7.57 -3.98 -10.74
C TYR A 39 6.80 -5.31 -10.71
N THR A 40 7.04 -6.16 -11.70
CA THR A 40 6.35 -7.43 -11.90
C THR A 40 6.46 -8.38 -10.69
N PRO A 41 7.65 -8.58 -10.09
CA PRO A 41 7.77 -9.44 -8.90
C PRO A 41 7.03 -8.84 -7.71
N LEU A 42 7.13 -7.53 -7.46
CA LEU A 42 6.46 -6.91 -6.32
C LEU A 42 4.93 -6.90 -6.46
N GLU A 43 4.38 -6.70 -7.66
CA GLU A 43 2.95 -6.87 -7.89
C GLU A 43 2.50 -8.33 -7.76
N THR A 44 3.34 -9.30 -8.17
CA THR A 44 3.10 -10.73 -7.96
C THR A 44 3.07 -11.08 -6.47
N ALA A 45 4.05 -10.59 -5.70
CA ALA A 45 4.08 -10.75 -4.25
C ALA A 45 2.86 -10.11 -3.57
N ARG A 46 2.46 -8.91 -4.01
CA ARG A 46 1.24 -8.27 -3.51
C ARG A 46 0.00 -9.12 -3.79
N TYR A 47 -0.10 -9.66 -4.99
CA TYR A 47 -1.23 -10.50 -5.38
C TYR A 47 -1.30 -11.78 -4.53
N LEU A 48 -0.17 -12.45 -4.29
CA LEU A 48 -0.07 -13.59 -3.36
C LEU A 48 -0.49 -13.22 -1.93
N LEU A 49 -0.07 -12.06 -1.42
CA LEU A 49 -0.46 -11.58 -0.09
C LEU A 49 -1.96 -11.27 0.04
N LEU A 50 -2.59 -10.84 -1.04
CA LEU A 50 -4.04 -10.58 -1.09
C LEU A 50 -4.84 -11.86 -1.29
N HIS A 51 -4.24 -12.89 -1.90
CA HIS A 51 -4.88 -14.15 -2.26
C HIS A 51 -4.05 -15.38 -1.83
N PRO A 52 -3.72 -15.51 -0.53
CA PRO A 52 -2.89 -16.62 -0.05
C PRO A 52 -3.54 -18.00 -0.26
N GLU A 53 -4.87 -18.05 -0.47
CA GLU A 53 -5.62 -19.26 -0.80
C GLU A 53 -5.24 -19.88 -2.15
N LEU A 54 -4.60 -19.11 -3.04
CA LEU A 54 -4.22 -19.57 -4.38
C LEU A 54 -2.91 -20.35 -4.40
N ASP A 55 -2.11 -20.26 -3.34
CA ASP A 55 -0.79 -20.87 -3.28
C ASP A 55 -0.45 -21.28 -1.85
N ALA A 56 -0.37 -22.59 -1.60
CA ALA A 56 -0.01 -23.13 -0.29
C ALA A 56 1.39 -22.69 0.19
N HIS A 57 2.27 -22.27 -0.72
CA HIS A 57 3.62 -21.81 -0.47
C HIS A 57 3.76 -20.28 -0.62
N TRP A 58 2.64 -19.53 -0.63
CA TRP A 58 2.64 -18.08 -0.86
C TRP A 58 3.70 -17.34 -0.02
N ARG A 59 3.90 -17.76 1.23
CA ARG A 59 4.86 -17.12 2.13
C ARG A 59 6.29 -17.30 1.65
N ALA A 60 6.67 -18.52 1.28
CA ALA A 60 8.00 -18.81 0.78
C ALA A 60 8.27 -18.08 -0.53
N HIS A 61 7.29 -18.04 -1.45
CA HIS A 61 7.43 -17.28 -2.70
C HIS A 61 7.54 -15.77 -2.47
N VAL A 62 6.77 -15.21 -1.53
CA VAL A 62 6.87 -13.78 -1.21
C VAL A 62 8.20 -13.46 -0.53
N ASP A 63 8.69 -14.31 0.37
CA ASP A 63 10.00 -14.16 1.02
C ASP A 63 11.13 -14.16 -0.02
N ASP A 64 11.08 -15.11 -0.95
CA ASP A 64 12.03 -15.28 -2.04
C ASP A 64 12.01 -14.06 -3.00
N ILE A 65 10.82 -13.61 -3.41
CA ILE A 65 10.68 -12.38 -4.21
C ILE A 65 11.27 -11.17 -3.49
N LEU A 66 10.93 -10.95 -2.22
CA LEU A 66 11.40 -9.78 -1.47
C LEU A 66 12.92 -9.82 -1.32
N ALA A 67 13.50 -10.99 -1.04
CA ALA A 67 14.95 -11.17 -0.96
C ALA A 67 15.63 -10.89 -2.30
N TRP A 68 15.09 -11.42 -3.39
CA TRP A 68 15.63 -11.21 -4.73
C TRP A 68 15.53 -9.75 -5.18
N VAL A 69 14.40 -9.07 -4.94
CA VAL A 69 14.25 -7.64 -5.26
C VAL A 69 15.25 -6.80 -4.48
N THR A 70 15.41 -7.06 -3.18
CA THR A 70 16.41 -6.36 -2.36
C THR A 70 17.82 -6.60 -2.89
N ALA A 71 18.20 -7.85 -3.16
CA ALA A 71 19.54 -8.19 -3.64
C ALA A 71 19.86 -7.58 -5.01
N THR A 72 18.85 -7.43 -5.87
CA THR A 72 19.00 -6.95 -7.25
C THR A 72 18.97 -5.44 -7.34
N PHE A 73 18.06 -4.78 -6.62
CA PHE A 73 17.73 -3.36 -6.84
C PHE A 73 18.05 -2.44 -5.67
N ALA A 74 18.44 -2.98 -4.50
CA ALA A 74 18.88 -2.18 -3.34
C ALA A 74 20.41 -2.14 -3.19
N GLY A 75 21.16 -2.36 -4.27
CA GLY A 75 22.64 -2.24 -4.29
C GLY A 75 23.12 -0.80 -4.53
N ASP A 76 24.40 -0.55 -4.24
CA ASP A 76 25.07 0.70 -4.63
C ASP A 76 25.26 0.73 -6.15
N VAL A 77 25.01 1.89 -6.76
CA VAL A 77 25.00 2.07 -8.23
C VAL A 77 25.67 3.38 -8.61
N VAL A 78 25.93 3.55 -9.90
CA VAL A 78 26.20 4.85 -10.51
C VAL A 78 25.03 5.11 -11.44
N ASN A 79 24.33 6.22 -11.21
CA ASN A 79 23.13 6.59 -11.96
C ASN A 79 23.48 6.99 -13.41
N ALA A 80 22.48 7.23 -14.25
CA ALA A 80 22.67 7.58 -15.66
C ALA A 80 23.55 8.82 -15.89
N GLU A 81 23.59 9.74 -14.92
CA GLU A 81 24.38 10.98 -14.93
C GLU A 81 25.79 10.80 -14.32
N GLY A 82 26.20 9.57 -13.99
CA GLY A 82 27.52 9.29 -13.43
C GLY A 82 27.64 9.58 -11.92
N VAL A 83 26.52 9.80 -11.23
CA VAL A 83 26.47 10.09 -9.79
C VAL A 83 26.35 8.80 -8.99
N PRO A 84 27.24 8.55 -8.00
CA PRO A 84 27.11 7.40 -7.11
C PRO A 84 25.87 7.51 -6.22
N GLU A 85 25.02 6.49 -6.23
CA GLU A 85 23.84 6.38 -5.38
C GLU A 85 23.94 5.13 -4.49
N LYS A 86 23.67 5.32 -3.19
CA LYS A 86 23.67 4.22 -2.23
C LYS A 86 22.37 3.44 -2.30
N GLY A 87 22.46 2.12 -2.21
CA GLY A 87 21.31 1.20 -2.13
C GLY A 87 20.63 1.18 -0.76
N VAL A 88 21.33 1.66 0.27
CA VAL A 88 20.78 1.95 1.59
C VAL A 88 21.06 3.40 1.94
N GLN A 89 20.01 4.19 2.19
CA GLN A 89 20.10 5.61 2.53
C GLN A 89 19.32 5.91 3.80
N PHE A 90 19.99 6.48 4.81
CA PHE A 90 19.38 6.80 6.11
C PHE A 90 18.66 5.59 6.77
N GLY A 91 19.13 4.38 6.48
CA GLY A 91 18.55 3.11 6.95
C GLY A 91 17.41 2.56 6.08
N ALA A 92 16.97 3.26 5.03
CA ALA A 92 16.00 2.76 4.07
C ALA A 92 16.68 1.98 2.95
N GLU A 93 16.10 0.86 2.55
CA GLU A 93 16.43 0.20 1.28
C GLU A 93 15.76 1.00 0.15
N VAL A 94 16.56 1.44 -0.82
CA VAL A 94 16.12 2.29 -1.92
C VAL A 94 16.27 1.53 -3.24
N ILE A 95 15.19 1.52 -4.02
CA ILE A 95 14.97 0.54 -5.06
C ILE A 95 15.11 1.20 -6.43
N SER A 96 15.97 0.60 -7.26
CA SER A 96 16.12 0.92 -8.68
C SER A 96 14.97 0.38 -9.53
N GLU A 97 14.80 0.91 -10.74
CA GLU A 97 13.71 0.54 -11.64
C GLU A 97 13.85 -0.87 -12.23
N GLN A 98 14.96 -1.06 -12.91
CA GLN A 98 15.28 -2.25 -13.70
C GLN A 98 16.80 -2.36 -13.83
N ARG A 99 17.31 -3.36 -14.55
CA ARG A 99 18.77 -3.56 -14.64
C ARG A 99 19.44 -2.57 -15.59
N ASP A 100 18.71 -2.12 -16.60
CA ASP A 100 19.19 -1.15 -17.57
C ASP A 100 19.00 0.30 -17.12
N ASP A 101 18.13 0.53 -16.12
CA ASP A 101 18.01 1.80 -15.40
C ASP A 101 18.08 1.55 -13.89
N LEU A 102 19.27 1.84 -13.35
CA LEU A 102 19.61 1.61 -11.95
C LEU A 102 19.40 2.84 -11.06
N ASP A 103 18.91 3.96 -11.57
CA ASP A 103 18.64 5.16 -10.76
C ASP A 103 17.76 4.82 -9.55
N LYS A 104 18.06 5.40 -8.38
CA LYS A 104 17.25 5.20 -7.17
C LYS A 104 15.99 6.06 -7.21
N MET A 105 14.84 5.39 -7.36
CA MET A 105 13.58 6.06 -7.62
C MET A 105 12.57 5.99 -6.47
N SER A 106 11.83 7.08 -6.30
CA SER A 106 10.88 7.31 -5.21
C SER A 106 9.64 6.44 -5.34
N SER A 107 9.07 6.32 -6.55
CA SER A 107 7.88 5.53 -6.86
C SER A 107 8.11 4.04 -6.56
N HIS A 108 9.27 3.52 -6.97
CA HIS A 108 9.64 2.11 -6.82
C HIS A 108 9.97 1.75 -5.39
N THR A 109 10.65 2.64 -4.68
CA THR A 109 10.89 2.49 -3.25
C THR A 109 9.58 2.52 -2.47
N ALA A 110 8.62 3.37 -2.84
CA ALA A 110 7.28 3.37 -2.26
C ALA A 110 6.52 2.06 -2.58
N ARG A 111 6.64 1.50 -3.79
CA ARG A 111 6.07 0.18 -4.16
C ARG A 111 6.58 -0.90 -3.23
N PHE A 112 7.90 -1.01 -3.12
CA PHE A 112 8.56 -1.97 -2.24
C PHE A 112 8.10 -1.84 -0.79
N ALA A 113 8.09 -0.61 -0.26
CA ALA A 113 7.60 -0.32 1.09
C ALA A 113 6.16 -0.78 1.31
N SER A 114 5.27 -0.59 0.33
CA SER A 114 3.87 -1.02 0.45
C SER A 114 3.69 -2.55 0.43
N VAL A 115 4.55 -3.29 -0.28
CA VAL A 115 4.53 -4.76 -0.27
C VAL A 115 5.05 -5.26 1.08
N LEU A 116 6.14 -4.70 1.60
CA LEU A 116 6.64 -5.01 2.95
C LEU A 116 5.60 -4.69 4.04
N ALA A 117 4.89 -3.57 3.93
CA ALA A 117 3.84 -3.18 4.87
C ALA A 117 2.68 -4.19 4.88
N LEU A 118 2.28 -4.67 3.69
CA LEU A 118 1.27 -5.71 3.53
C LEU A 118 1.78 -7.08 4.01
N TYR A 119 3.04 -7.41 3.75
CA TYR A 119 3.67 -8.61 4.28
C TYR A 119 3.61 -8.62 5.81
N ALA A 120 4.03 -7.52 6.44
CA ALA A 120 3.96 -7.36 7.89
C ALA A 120 2.52 -7.45 8.44
N GLU A 121 1.51 -6.92 7.74
CA GLU A 121 0.10 -7.09 8.11
C GLU A 121 -0.29 -8.58 8.14
N LYS A 122 0.18 -9.37 7.16
CA LYS A 122 -0.19 -10.78 7.00
C LYS A 122 0.58 -11.71 7.94
N THR A 123 1.82 -11.39 8.28
CA THR A 123 2.72 -12.28 9.03
C THR A 123 3.00 -11.83 10.46
N GLY A 124 2.75 -10.56 10.78
CA GLY A 124 3.19 -9.96 12.04
C GLY A 124 4.70 -9.66 12.08
N ASP A 125 5.40 -9.71 10.95
CA ASP A 125 6.85 -9.47 10.89
C ASP A 125 7.21 -8.01 11.19
N ALA A 126 7.83 -7.81 12.35
CA ALA A 126 8.27 -6.49 12.82
C ALA A 126 9.45 -5.92 12.01
N ALA A 127 10.33 -6.76 11.46
CA ALA A 127 11.44 -6.32 10.63
C ALA A 127 10.94 -5.84 9.27
N ALA A 128 10.00 -6.57 8.64
CA ALA A 128 9.34 -6.12 7.42
C ALA A 128 8.60 -4.79 7.63
N ARG A 129 7.94 -4.62 8.79
CA ARG A 129 7.29 -3.35 9.17
C ARG A 129 8.28 -2.20 9.29
N ASP A 130 9.43 -2.40 9.93
CA ASP A 130 10.48 -1.38 10.08
C ASP A 130 11.09 -1.00 8.73
N ARG A 131 11.42 -2.00 7.89
CA ARG A 131 11.90 -1.79 6.51
C ARG A 131 10.91 -0.97 5.69
N ALA A 132 9.62 -1.34 5.72
CA ALA A 132 8.56 -0.60 5.06
C ALA A 132 8.48 0.86 5.54
N PHE A 133 8.53 1.08 6.85
CA PHE A 133 8.47 2.41 7.43
C PHE A 133 9.64 3.28 6.94
N ARG A 134 10.87 2.75 6.96
CA ARG A 134 12.06 3.49 6.51
C ARG A 134 11.99 3.82 5.02
N SER A 135 11.64 2.85 4.17
CA SER A 135 11.51 3.07 2.73
C SER A 135 10.40 4.07 2.38
N PHE A 136 9.27 4.05 3.08
CA PHE A 136 8.25 5.09 2.92
C PHE A 136 8.74 6.47 3.34
N ASN A 137 9.44 6.58 4.48
CA ASN A 137 9.99 7.86 4.92
C ASN A 137 10.98 8.42 3.90
N TRP A 138 11.88 7.58 3.37
CA TRP A 138 12.80 7.99 2.31
C TRP A 138 12.04 8.49 1.08
N ALA A 139 11.09 7.69 0.57
CA ALA A 139 10.30 8.07 -0.61
C ALA A 139 9.51 9.37 -0.39
N ALA A 140 9.03 9.63 0.83
CA ALA A 140 8.25 10.83 1.15
C ALA A 140 9.02 12.15 0.90
N TYR A 141 10.35 12.16 1.01
CA TYR A 141 11.17 13.36 0.77
C TYR A 141 11.17 13.85 -0.69
N PHE A 142 10.65 13.04 -1.61
CA PHE A 142 10.61 13.35 -3.03
C PHE A 142 9.36 14.13 -3.43
N CYS A 143 8.35 14.19 -2.55
CA CYS A 143 7.18 15.03 -2.73
C CYS A 143 7.44 16.42 -2.13
N ARG A 144 7.46 17.44 -2.99
CA ARG A 144 7.56 18.85 -2.59
C ARG A 144 6.24 19.33 -1.98
N ASP A 145 6.30 20.43 -1.25
CA ASP A 145 5.13 21.09 -0.63
C ASP A 145 4.06 21.54 -1.63
N ASN A 146 4.45 21.82 -2.87
CA ASN A 146 3.57 22.12 -3.99
C ASN A 146 3.01 20.89 -4.71
N GLY A 147 3.27 19.67 -4.23
CA GLY A 147 2.76 18.41 -4.77
C GLY A 147 3.51 17.87 -5.99
N ILE A 148 4.64 18.47 -6.37
CA ILE A 148 5.53 17.90 -7.38
C ILE A 148 6.34 16.75 -6.77
N VAL A 149 6.34 15.60 -7.44
CA VAL A 149 7.09 14.41 -7.01
C VAL A 149 8.29 14.21 -7.93
N LYS A 150 9.49 14.22 -7.34
CA LYS A 150 10.74 13.88 -8.03
C LYS A 150 10.82 12.37 -8.28
N THR A 151 11.31 11.99 -9.47
CA THR A 151 11.46 10.58 -9.85
C THR A 151 12.60 9.93 -9.08
N SER A 152 13.80 10.51 -9.13
CA SER A 152 15.02 10.00 -8.49
C SER A 152 15.67 11.05 -7.58
N VAL A 153 16.78 10.66 -6.93
CA VAL A 153 17.58 11.55 -6.05
C VAL A 153 18.07 12.76 -6.85
N ASP A 154 18.51 12.50 -8.09
CA ASP A 154 18.92 13.50 -9.05
C ASP A 154 17.73 14.30 -9.59
N GLU A 155 17.90 15.61 -9.77
CA GLU A 155 16.88 16.42 -10.44
C GLU A 155 16.90 16.21 -11.96
N ALA A 156 18.04 15.80 -12.53
CA ALA A 156 18.21 15.61 -13.96
C ALA A 156 17.33 14.49 -14.53
N THR A 157 17.12 13.39 -13.78
CA THR A 157 16.19 12.30 -14.15
C THR A 157 14.74 12.79 -14.32
N GLY A 158 14.41 13.96 -13.75
CA GLY A 158 13.21 14.71 -14.08
C GLY A 158 11.94 14.29 -13.33
N PHE A 159 10.80 14.66 -13.92
CA PHE A 159 9.47 14.57 -13.32
C PHE A 159 8.53 13.79 -14.24
N TRP A 160 8.35 12.50 -13.96
CA TRP A 160 7.52 11.63 -14.77
C TRP A 160 6.10 11.54 -14.23
N PHE A 161 5.11 11.68 -15.12
CA PHE A 161 3.70 11.67 -14.69
C PHE A 161 3.27 10.30 -14.17
N SER A 162 3.65 9.24 -14.88
CA SER A 162 3.45 7.83 -14.51
C SER A 162 3.98 7.55 -13.12
N ASP A 163 5.20 8.00 -12.84
CA ASP A 163 5.90 7.71 -11.61
C ASP A 163 5.41 8.57 -10.45
N GLY A 164 5.40 9.89 -10.62
CA GLY A 164 5.07 10.83 -9.55
C GLY A 164 3.59 10.84 -9.16
N TYR A 165 2.67 10.61 -10.11
CA TYR A 165 1.22 10.76 -9.87
C TYR A 165 0.44 9.48 -10.12
N GLY A 166 0.88 8.66 -11.08
CA GLY A 166 0.33 7.34 -11.29
C GLY A 166 0.73 6.42 -10.14
N ASP A 167 2.02 6.12 -10.01
CA ASP A 167 2.51 5.00 -9.23
C ASP A 167 2.88 5.36 -7.79
N TYR A 168 3.53 6.49 -7.54
CA TYR A 168 4.03 6.87 -6.23
C TYR A 168 2.94 6.94 -5.15
N MET A 169 1.89 7.75 -5.36
CA MET A 169 0.89 8.05 -4.34
C MET A 169 0.08 6.82 -3.89
N ARG A 170 -0.27 5.90 -4.81
CA ARG A 170 -1.11 4.73 -4.48
C ARG A 170 -0.43 3.81 -3.47
N HIS A 171 0.91 3.76 -3.46
CA HIS A 171 1.64 2.88 -2.56
C HIS A 171 1.61 3.38 -1.11
N PHE A 172 1.62 4.69 -0.88
CA PHE A 172 1.38 5.27 0.45
C PHE A 172 -0.02 4.95 0.95
N LEU A 173 -1.05 5.07 0.08
CA LEU A 173 -2.42 4.71 0.43
C LEU A 173 -2.54 3.23 0.81
N ARG A 174 -1.90 2.35 0.03
CA ARG A 174 -1.82 0.90 0.33
C ARG A 174 -1.07 0.63 1.63
N GLY A 175 0.03 1.32 1.89
CA GLY A 175 0.82 1.23 3.12
C GLY A 175 0.01 1.63 4.35
N MET A 176 -0.69 2.77 4.29
CA MET A 176 -1.60 3.20 5.36
C MET A 176 -2.77 2.23 5.56
N ALA A 177 -3.26 1.59 4.51
CA ALA A 177 -4.27 0.55 4.65
C ALA A 177 -3.74 -0.71 5.35
N ALA A 178 -2.49 -1.09 5.08
CA ALA A 178 -1.85 -2.25 5.71
C ALA A 178 -1.39 -1.97 7.14
N GLN A 179 -1.01 -0.73 7.41
CA GLN A 179 -0.54 -0.25 8.71
C GLN A 179 -1.34 1.00 9.09
N PRO A 180 -2.59 0.84 9.56
CA PRO A 180 -3.50 1.96 9.84
C PRO A 180 -2.95 2.99 10.82
N GLU A 181 -2.02 2.58 11.68
CA GLU A 181 -1.28 3.46 12.58
C GLU A 181 -0.54 4.59 11.83
N TRP A 182 -0.17 4.40 10.57
CA TRP A 182 0.55 5.41 9.78
C TRP A 182 -0.37 6.44 9.11
N ALA A 183 -1.68 6.18 9.07
CA ALA A 183 -2.64 7.15 8.55
C ALA A 183 -2.82 8.35 9.50
N PRO A 184 -3.21 9.53 9.00
CA PRO A 184 -3.50 10.67 9.87
C PRO A 184 -4.57 10.32 10.91
N GLY A 185 -4.32 10.69 12.17
CA GLY A 185 -5.15 10.25 13.30
C GLY A 185 -6.24 11.21 13.75
N ARG A 186 -6.25 12.44 13.24
CA ARG A 186 -7.14 13.51 13.72
C ARG A 186 -8.49 13.56 13.01
N GLU A 187 -8.60 12.88 11.88
CA GLU A 187 -9.80 12.85 11.06
C GLU A 187 -10.09 11.42 10.59
N PRO A 188 -11.35 11.10 10.27
CA PRO A 188 -11.69 9.77 9.78
C PRO A 188 -11.19 9.57 8.34
N HIS A 189 -10.69 8.37 8.05
CA HIS A 189 -10.26 7.98 6.71
C HIS A 189 -10.76 6.58 6.38
N LEU A 190 -11.39 6.41 5.21
CA LEU A 190 -11.57 5.09 4.60
C LEU A 190 -10.23 4.69 3.97
N LEU A 191 -9.62 3.65 4.50
CA LEU A 191 -8.28 3.18 4.10
C LEU A 191 -8.33 2.04 3.09
N ARG A 192 -9.33 1.16 3.16
CA ARG A 192 -9.47 -0.01 2.29
C ARG A 192 -10.94 -0.31 2.03
N SER A 193 -11.27 -0.81 0.84
CA SER A 193 -12.56 -1.39 0.48
C SER A 193 -12.33 -2.60 -0.40
N THR A 194 -13.17 -3.64 -0.27
CA THR A 194 -13.20 -4.79 -1.19
C THR A 194 -14.06 -4.54 -2.43
N SER A 195 -14.70 -3.37 -2.54
CA SER A 195 -15.50 -2.93 -3.68
C SER A 195 -15.04 -1.55 -4.14
N ILE A 196 -15.48 -1.11 -5.32
CA ILE A 196 -15.28 0.26 -5.77
C ILE A 196 -16.13 1.21 -4.92
N VAL A 197 -15.51 2.21 -4.28
CA VAL A 197 -16.23 3.29 -3.59
C VAL A 197 -16.75 4.28 -4.64
N ARG A 198 -18.07 4.45 -4.72
CA ARG A 198 -18.74 5.36 -5.68
C ARG A 198 -18.87 6.78 -5.13
N LYS A 199 -19.09 6.91 -3.82
CA LYS A 199 -19.23 8.21 -3.14
C LYS A 199 -18.73 8.07 -1.71
N ILE A 200 -18.08 9.11 -1.21
CA ILE A 200 -17.74 9.24 0.21
C ILE A 200 -17.92 10.69 0.64
N GLY A 201 -18.47 10.87 1.84
CA GLY A 201 -18.67 12.16 2.48
C GLY A 201 -18.15 12.11 3.92
N TYR A 202 -17.38 13.14 4.27
CA TYR A 202 -16.86 13.34 5.62
C TYR A 202 -17.53 14.59 6.20
N GLU A 203 -18.28 14.40 7.27
CA GLU A 203 -19.02 15.46 7.97
C GLU A 203 -18.67 15.41 9.46
N LYS A 204 -18.98 16.48 10.20
CA LYS A 204 -18.76 16.50 11.64
C LYS A 204 -19.59 15.39 12.30
N GLY A 205 -18.90 14.42 12.91
CA GLY A 205 -19.52 13.31 13.61
C GLY A 205 -20.14 12.24 12.68
N ARG A 206 -19.86 12.28 11.37
CA ARG A 206 -20.47 11.37 10.40
C ARG A 206 -19.55 11.07 9.23
N VAL A 207 -19.45 9.78 8.88
CA VAL A 207 -18.84 9.29 7.64
C VAL A 207 -19.88 8.50 6.90
N ALA A 208 -20.13 8.83 5.64
CA ALA A 208 -21.09 8.11 4.81
C ALA A 208 -20.47 7.80 3.46
N TYR A 209 -20.62 6.55 3.01
CA TYR A 209 -20.10 6.12 1.71
C TYR A 209 -21.06 5.18 1.00
N SER A 210 -20.89 5.06 -0.31
CA SER A 210 -21.53 4.03 -1.11
C SER A 210 -20.51 3.23 -1.92
N THR A 211 -20.70 1.91 -1.97
CA THR A 211 -19.88 0.99 -2.77
C THR A 211 -20.62 0.53 -4.03
N PHE A 212 -19.86 -0.04 -4.97
CA PHE A 212 -20.38 -0.61 -6.20
C PHE A 212 -21.21 -1.86 -5.93
N ASP A 213 -20.61 -2.80 -5.22
CA ASP A 213 -21.22 -4.04 -4.79
C ASP A 213 -22.10 -3.84 -3.56
N PHE A 214 -23.15 -4.65 -3.43
CA PHE A 214 -23.97 -4.66 -2.21
C PHE A 214 -23.28 -5.33 -1.04
N ALA A 215 -22.31 -6.19 -1.31
CA ALA A 215 -21.51 -6.89 -0.32
C ALA A 215 -20.06 -6.39 -0.35
N GLY A 216 -19.49 -6.11 0.81
CA GLY A 216 -18.16 -5.53 0.91
C GLY A 216 -17.65 -5.45 2.34
N VAL A 217 -16.33 -5.26 2.45
CA VAL A 217 -15.63 -4.96 3.69
C VAL A 217 -14.79 -3.71 3.52
N GLU A 218 -15.06 -2.72 4.37
CA GLU A 218 -14.31 -1.47 4.42
C GLU A 218 -13.55 -1.37 5.73
N THR A 219 -12.35 -0.81 5.65
CA THR A 219 -11.51 -0.51 6.81
C THR A 219 -11.35 1.00 6.92
N LEU A 220 -11.69 1.54 8.08
CA LEU A 220 -11.61 2.96 8.39
C LEU A 220 -10.71 3.18 9.60
N ARG A 221 -9.84 4.19 9.53
CA ARG A 221 -9.26 4.80 10.73
C ARG A 221 -10.21 5.89 11.20
N MET A 222 -10.54 5.90 12.49
CA MET A 222 -11.43 6.87 13.09
C MET A 222 -10.81 7.49 14.35
N PRO A 223 -10.88 8.82 14.54
CA PRO A 223 -10.39 9.47 15.75
C PRO A 223 -11.24 9.11 16.99
N GLN A 224 -12.49 8.69 16.77
CA GLN A 224 -13.44 8.38 17.82
C GLN A 224 -14.18 7.07 17.55
N ARG A 225 -14.58 6.41 18.63
CA ARG A 225 -15.37 5.17 18.54
C ARG A 225 -16.71 5.46 17.88
N PRO A 226 -17.14 4.66 16.87
CA PRO A 226 -18.46 4.81 16.29
C PRO A 226 -19.54 4.54 17.32
N LEU A 227 -20.56 5.40 17.36
CA LEU A 227 -21.79 5.23 18.14
C LEU A 227 -22.75 4.28 17.44
N ARG A 228 -22.86 4.41 16.13
CA ARG A 228 -23.78 3.65 15.31
C ARG A 228 -23.19 3.44 13.93
N VAL A 229 -23.35 2.23 13.42
CA VAL A 229 -23.02 1.86 12.05
C VAL A 229 -24.30 1.33 11.40
N ARG A 230 -24.58 1.75 10.17
CA ARG A 230 -25.74 1.30 9.39
C ARG A 230 -25.34 0.92 7.98
N ALA A 231 -26.03 -0.06 7.41
CA ALA A 231 -26.01 -0.35 5.97
C ALA A 231 -27.45 -0.35 5.43
N GLY A 232 -27.71 0.38 4.34
CA GLY A 232 -29.05 0.53 3.78
C GLY A 232 -30.08 1.06 4.78
N GLY A 233 -29.65 1.94 5.69
CA GLY A 233 -30.47 2.46 6.79
C GLY A 233 -30.70 1.49 7.96
N LYS A 234 -30.28 0.22 7.88
CA LYS A 234 -30.44 -0.77 8.96
C LYS A 234 -29.22 -0.77 9.88
N PRO A 235 -29.37 -0.80 11.22
CA PRO A 235 -28.25 -0.91 12.14
C PRO A 235 -27.44 -2.19 11.90
N LEU A 236 -26.12 -2.06 11.91
CA LEU A 236 -25.20 -3.20 11.96
C LEU A 236 -24.85 -3.51 13.42
N ALA A 237 -24.63 -4.78 13.74
CA ALA A 237 -24.20 -5.20 15.06
C ALA A 237 -22.67 -5.11 15.19
N GLN A 238 -22.17 -4.68 16.34
CA GLN A 238 -20.76 -4.85 16.66
C GLN A 238 -20.48 -6.33 16.91
N ARG A 239 -19.37 -6.84 16.35
CA ARG A 239 -18.95 -8.24 16.45
C ARG A 239 -17.53 -8.34 17.00
N LEU A 240 -17.13 -9.57 17.37
CA LEU A 240 -15.74 -9.90 17.69
C LEU A 240 -14.91 -10.20 16.42
N ALA A 241 -15.56 -10.69 15.37
CA ALA A 241 -14.97 -10.98 14.07
C ALA A 241 -15.98 -10.70 12.95
N LEU A 242 -15.51 -10.51 11.72
CA LEU A 242 -16.34 -10.24 10.53
C LEU A 242 -16.78 -11.51 9.78
N ASP A 243 -17.21 -12.52 10.54
CA ASP A 243 -17.74 -13.79 10.02
C ASP A 243 -19.13 -13.64 9.36
N ALA A 244 -19.88 -12.60 9.71
CA ALA A 244 -21.13 -12.18 9.08
C ALA A 244 -21.28 -10.64 9.12
N GLU A 245 -22.33 -10.12 8.46
CA GLU A 245 -22.70 -8.69 8.45
C GLU A 245 -22.62 -8.06 9.86
N GLY A 246 -21.94 -6.92 9.95
CA GLY A 246 -21.60 -6.26 11.22
C GLY A 246 -20.36 -5.39 11.13
N TYR A 247 -19.84 -4.96 12.28
CA TYR A 247 -18.58 -4.20 12.34
C TYR A 247 -17.72 -4.61 13.53
N VAL A 248 -16.40 -4.48 13.39
CA VAL A 248 -15.40 -4.68 14.44
C VAL A 248 -14.75 -3.34 14.74
N VAL A 249 -14.42 -3.10 16.01
CA VAL A 249 -13.71 -1.90 16.47
C VAL A 249 -12.52 -2.30 17.31
N GLU A 250 -11.33 -1.88 16.91
CA GLU A 250 -10.06 -2.10 17.61
C GLU A 250 -9.44 -0.75 17.98
N PRO A 251 -9.02 -0.53 19.24
CA PRO A 251 -8.25 0.68 19.56
C PRO A 251 -6.88 0.63 18.89
N LEU A 252 -6.45 1.75 18.32
CA LEU A 252 -5.07 1.90 17.84
C LEU A 252 -4.17 2.26 19.02
N LEU A 253 -3.00 1.60 19.10
CA LEU A 253 -2.05 1.76 20.21
C LEU A 253 -0.96 2.78 19.91
N ASP A 254 -1.09 3.53 18.81
CA ASP A 254 -0.18 4.62 18.48
C ASP A 254 -0.38 5.86 19.39
N ASP A 255 0.59 6.76 19.37
CA ASP A 255 0.59 8.02 20.13
C ASP A 255 -0.59 8.95 19.78
N ARG A 256 -1.16 8.77 18.58
CA ARG A 256 -2.32 9.51 18.08
C ARG A 256 -3.64 8.94 18.59
N GLY A 257 -3.65 7.68 19.02
CA GLY A 257 -4.84 6.94 19.41
C GLY A 257 -5.86 6.82 18.28
N GLY A 258 -7.11 6.58 18.68
CA GLY A 258 -8.24 6.36 17.78
C GLY A 258 -8.59 4.89 17.64
N PHE A 259 -9.32 4.57 16.58
CA PHE A 259 -9.95 3.28 16.38
C PHE A 259 -9.81 2.84 14.93
N LEU A 260 -9.43 1.58 14.74
CA LEU A 260 -9.63 0.87 13.49
C LEU A 260 -11.03 0.29 13.49
N VAL A 261 -11.82 0.63 12.48
CA VAL A 261 -13.18 0.15 12.31
C VAL A 261 -13.26 -0.63 11.01
N ARG A 262 -13.57 -1.92 11.09
CA ARG A 262 -13.85 -2.74 9.91
C ARG A 262 -15.34 -2.98 9.81
N VAL A 263 -15.95 -2.64 8.69
CA VAL A 263 -17.39 -2.77 8.46
C VAL A 263 -17.62 -3.79 7.36
N ARG A 264 -18.42 -4.81 7.64
CA ARG A 264 -18.92 -5.77 6.64
C ARG A 264 -20.39 -5.51 6.40
N HIS A 265 -20.75 -5.24 5.15
CA HIS A 265 -22.12 -5.13 4.69
C HIS A 265 -22.38 -6.24 3.66
N ASP A 266 -23.55 -6.89 3.69
CA ASP A 266 -23.85 -8.00 2.77
C ASP A 266 -25.03 -7.67 1.82
N ARG A 267 -25.85 -6.66 2.17
CA ARG A 267 -27.14 -6.39 1.49
C ARG A 267 -27.28 -4.98 0.91
N SER A 268 -26.36 -4.06 1.23
CA SER A 268 -26.41 -2.70 0.74
C SER A 268 -25.04 -2.06 0.81
N GLY A 269 -24.58 -1.46 -0.29
CA GLY A 269 -23.34 -0.71 -0.33
C GLY A 269 -23.42 0.68 0.30
N ALA A 270 -24.60 1.13 0.74
CA ALA A 270 -24.77 2.44 1.37
C ALA A 270 -24.54 2.34 2.88
N VAL A 271 -23.38 2.80 3.35
CA VAL A 271 -22.94 2.68 4.74
C VAL A 271 -22.81 4.05 5.40
N GLU A 272 -23.22 4.12 6.66
CA GLU A 272 -23.09 5.32 7.50
C GLU A 272 -22.53 4.95 8.87
N LEU A 273 -21.52 5.71 9.32
CA LEU A 273 -20.96 5.65 10.65
C LEU A 273 -21.16 7.02 11.31
N THR A 274 -21.68 7.02 12.54
CA THR A 274 -21.78 8.24 13.35
C THR A 274 -20.92 8.14 14.60
N THR A 275 -20.31 9.24 15.02
CA THR A 275 -19.56 9.36 16.28
C THR A 275 -20.22 10.39 17.18
N ARG A 276 -19.76 10.50 18.44
CA ARG A 276 -20.06 11.71 19.22
C ARG A 276 -19.47 12.90 18.49
N GLU A 277 -20.08 14.08 18.59
CA GLU A 277 -19.35 15.26 18.16
C GLU A 277 -18.11 15.42 19.05
N ALA A 278 -16.94 15.69 18.48
CA ALA A 278 -15.81 16.14 19.28
C ALA A 278 -16.25 17.39 20.06
N PRO A 279 -16.00 17.49 21.38
CA PRO A 279 -16.20 18.73 22.10
C PRO A 279 -15.42 19.83 21.36
N ARG A 280 -16.02 21.01 21.20
CA ARG A 280 -15.33 22.15 20.59
C ARG A 280 -13.98 22.31 21.31
N PRO A 281 -12.86 22.49 20.58
CA PRO A 281 -11.63 22.88 21.25
C PRO A 281 -11.95 24.13 22.04
N VAL A 282 -11.75 24.08 23.36
CA VAL A 282 -11.77 25.27 24.20
C VAL A 282 -10.73 26.19 23.58
N ARG A 283 -11.16 27.32 23.02
CA ARG A 283 -10.23 28.38 22.63
C ARG A 283 -9.40 28.64 23.88
N ARG A 284 -8.10 28.35 23.84
CA ARG A 284 -7.19 28.96 24.81
C ARG A 284 -7.33 30.46 24.55
N GLY A 285 -7.93 31.14 25.53
CA GLY A 285 -8.01 32.59 25.54
C GLY A 285 -6.62 33.18 25.62
N ASP A 286 -6.51 34.33 24.96
CA ASP A 286 -5.49 35.38 25.00
C ASP A 286 -4.07 35.04 24.52
#